data_AF-A0A946XPW3-F1
#
_entry.id   AF-A0A946XPW3-F1
#
_cell.length_a   1.000
_cell.length_b   1.000
_cell.length_c   1.000
_cell.angle_alpha   90.00
_cell.angle_beta   90.00
_cell.angle_gamma   90.00
#
_symmetry.space_group_name_H-M   'P 1'
#
loop_
_entity.id
_entity.type
_entity.pdbx_description
1 polymer ?
#
loop_
_entity_poly.entity_id
_entity_poly.type
_entity_poly.pdbx_seq_one_letter_code
_entity_poly.pdbx_strand_id
1 'polypeptide(L)'
;MSQTIDSEGADSTQNNNSQSQLSEMMDAGRSFSGNERNCCFLNIGNGTFVDISGISGLDYPDDGRAIATTDWDNDGDLDLWISNRNGPRLRLMRNDNDNKNNFISFLLKGNGVSSNRDAIGARIEINPIGKKGNPILIQTVRAGQGFLSQSSKCIHFGLGTSTDPIDIQIRWPDGSTDIFQKISTNKRYLIEQKNPKPKELRSRNEAIKLSPSAAQRNEPQSTARTPAITLFKAPNFTFKTKDGKRKILPQGKPLLINLWATWCAPCIKELADLSHHESLIRESGIDVIALNVDQLSTDVAPEKISDILKKIKFPFLARNATEPMINLLQRLHDQLIGLNEPLPIPSSFLIDPNGNLSVIYKGPLKVNQLIADKDHSAGTLDERIIRSAQIKGTTIKHPKSMQRSMAHEASIHSRHGRNWLMAGNMEGSIYHYNIAHELNPQSQSISSNLALSHFNMAAQLKSKTNQSAALFHYRSGLKFQPKNQAARNNLAWILATSPQKQILNPTEALEMANKLNQETGNKIPQVLDTLAAAQAGNGEFKMAVNTIKNAISFLKEKPDANLLKSLQYRLSLYNNQKIYTDNGSKG
;
A
#
# COMPACT_ATOMS: atom_id res chain seq x y z
N MET A 1 0.55 29.82 -1.43
CA MET A 1 0.50 29.61 0.03
C MET A 1 0.07 28.19 0.28
N SER A 2 0.82 27.45 1.11
CA SER A 2 0.49 26.09 1.54
C SER A 2 -0.90 26.05 2.15
N GLN A 3 -1.76 25.11 1.74
CA GLN A 3 -3.06 24.88 2.37
C GLN A 3 -2.93 24.05 3.65
N THR A 4 -1.95 24.34 4.51
CA THR A 4 -1.95 23.77 5.86
C THR A 4 -3.15 24.34 6.62
N ILE A 5 -3.84 23.48 7.34
CA ILE A 5 -4.94 23.88 8.23
C ILE A 5 -4.28 24.65 9.38
N ASP A 6 -4.13 25.94 9.23
CA ASP A 6 -3.63 26.81 10.28
C ASP A 6 -4.77 27.02 11.30
N SER A 7 -4.94 26.05 12.21
CA SER A 7 -5.67 26.28 13.45
C SER A 7 -4.70 26.94 14.43
N GLU A 8 -4.90 28.22 14.69
CA GLU A 8 -4.14 28.97 15.70
C GLU A 8 -4.26 28.30 17.07
N GLY A 9 -3.11 28.04 17.70
CA GLY A 9 -2.99 27.57 19.08
C GLY A 9 -2.52 26.12 19.17
N ALA A 10 -1.21 25.89 19.17
CA ALA A 10 -0.66 24.56 19.35
C ALA A 10 0.64 24.48 20.13
N ASP A 11 0.49 23.85 21.28
CA ASP A 11 1.50 23.32 22.16
C ASP A 11 2.38 22.26 21.46
N SER A 12 3.59 22.08 21.99
CA SER A 12 4.71 21.28 21.44
C SER A 12 4.44 19.78 21.18
N THR A 13 3.23 19.29 21.43
CA THR A 13 2.73 17.96 21.03
C THR A 13 2.25 17.88 19.57
N GLN A 14 2.13 18.99 18.84
CA GLN A 14 1.56 19.02 17.48
C GLN A 14 2.51 18.68 16.32
N ASN A 15 3.81 18.46 16.54
CA ASN A 15 4.75 18.25 15.43
C ASN A 15 4.57 16.92 14.68
N ASN A 16 3.81 15.95 15.23
CA ASN A 16 3.38 14.75 14.51
C ASN A 16 2.12 14.96 13.64
N ASN A 17 1.46 16.12 13.75
CA ASN A 17 0.15 16.37 13.15
C ASN A 17 0.25 17.01 11.76
N SER A 18 1.28 17.80 11.48
CA SER A 18 1.42 18.49 10.18
C SER A 18 1.76 17.53 9.03
N GLN A 19 2.64 16.55 9.29
CA GLN A 19 2.96 15.51 8.29
C GLN A 19 1.78 14.55 8.05
N SER A 20 1.01 14.19 9.09
CA SER A 20 -0.18 13.36 8.92
C SER A 20 -1.28 14.13 8.19
N GLN A 21 -1.51 15.40 8.52
CA GLN A 21 -2.45 16.27 7.81
C GLN A 21 -2.07 16.44 6.34
N LEU A 22 -0.79 16.68 6.04
CA LEU A 22 -0.33 16.72 4.66
C LEU A 22 -0.57 15.38 3.96
N SER A 23 -0.30 14.25 4.62
CA SER A 23 -0.60 12.91 4.08
C SER A 23 -2.08 12.72 3.80
N GLU A 24 -2.96 13.09 4.73
CA GLU A 24 -4.41 12.99 4.56
C GLU A 24 -4.92 13.88 3.43
N MET A 25 -4.42 15.11 3.32
CA MET A 25 -4.73 16.00 2.19
C MET A 25 -4.29 15.37 0.87
N MET A 26 -3.08 14.80 0.84
CA MET A 26 -2.55 14.14 -0.35
C MET A 26 -3.38 12.92 -0.72
N ASP A 27 -3.71 12.09 0.26
CA ASP A 27 -4.54 10.90 0.11
C ASP A 27 -5.99 11.26 -0.25
N ALA A 28 -6.46 12.47 0.04
CA ALA A 28 -7.74 13.01 -0.44
C ALA A 28 -7.63 13.71 -1.81
N GLY A 29 -6.52 13.54 -2.53
CA GLY A 29 -6.33 14.12 -3.87
C GLY A 29 -6.11 15.64 -3.92
N ARG A 30 -5.86 16.30 -2.78
CA ARG A 30 -5.60 17.76 -2.74
C ARG A 30 -4.21 18.09 -3.27
N SER A 31 -4.07 19.26 -3.91
CA SER A 31 -2.79 19.70 -4.49
C SER A 31 -1.68 19.80 -3.44
N PHE A 32 -0.46 19.42 -3.82
CA PHE A 32 0.75 19.60 -2.99
C PHE A 32 1.16 21.08 -2.89
N SER A 33 1.06 21.82 -4.01
CA SER A 33 1.53 23.21 -4.11
C SER A 33 0.41 24.25 -4.25
N GLY A 34 -0.84 23.85 -4.01
CA GLY A 34 -1.99 24.76 -4.09
C GLY A 34 -2.22 25.34 -5.49
N ASN A 35 -2.04 24.52 -6.54
CA ASN A 35 -2.17 24.94 -7.95
C ASN A 35 -1.19 26.06 -8.35
N GLU A 36 0.05 25.98 -7.88
CA GLU A 36 1.15 26.82 -8.34
C GLU A 36 1.23 26.79 -9.88
N ARG A 37 1.39 27.97 -10.48
CA ARG A 37 1.37 28.14 -11.93
C ARG A 37 2.68 27.67 -12.55
N ASN A 38 2.59 27.01 -13.70
CA ASN A 38 3.77 26.63 -14.47
C ASN A 38 4.52 27.90 -14.94
N CYS A 39 5.85 27.88 -14.82
CA CYS A 39 6.69 28.95 -15.31
C CYS A 39 7.47 28.57 -16.58
N CYS A 40 7.54 29.47 -17.55
CA CYS A 40 8.34 29.35 -18.77
C CYS A 40 9.29 30.55 -18.90
N PHE A 41 10.59 30.28 -18.94
CA PHE A 41 11.62 31.29 -19.02
C PHE A 41 12.35 31.21 -20.37
N LEU A 42 12.22 32.25 -21.18
CA LEU A 42 12.90 32.36 -22.47
C LEU A 42 14.35 32.78 -22.26
N ASN A 43 15.29 31.97 -22.76
CA ASN A 43 16.69 32.36 -22.84
C ASN A 43 16.88 33.40 -23.95
N ILE A 44 17.37 34.59 -23.60
CA ILE A 44 17.60 35.68 -24.56
C ILE A 44 19.03 35.73 -25.13
N GLY A 45 19.82 34.67 -24.93
CA GLY A 45 21.11 34.45 -25.60
C GLY A 45 22.32 35.14 -24.97
N ASN A 46 22.11 35.94 -23.92
CA ASN A 46 23.16 36.64 -23.17
C ASN A 46 23.35 36.08 -21.74
N GLY A 47 22.85 34.88 -21.48
CA GLY A 47 22.88 34.25 -20.14
C GLY A 47 21.78 34.72 -19.19
N THR A 48 20.87 35.59 -19.65
CA THR A 48 19.68 35.99 -18.89
C THR A 48 18.40 35.38 -19.46
N PHE A 49 17.35 35.39 -18.65
CA PHE A 49 16.08 34.77 -18.96
C PHE A 49 14.92 35.73 -18.68
N VAL A 50 13.87 35.67 -19.50
CA VAL A 50 12.65 36.45 -19.34
C VAL A 50 11.48 35.51 -19.08
N ASP A 51 10.67 35.81 -18.06
CA ASP A 51 9.42 35.09 -17.82
C ASP A 51 8.42 35.37 -18.94
N ILE A 52 8.07 34.34 -19.70
CA ILE A 52 7.10 34.38 -20.79
C ILE A 52 5.92 33.43 -20.52
N SER A 53 5.69 33.04 -19.27
CA SER A 53 4.69 32.03 -18.89
C SER A 53 3.30 32.36 -19.46
N GLY A 54 2.84 33.60 -19.27
CA GLY A 54 1.52 34.03 -19.72
C GLY A 54 1.36 34.04 -21.25
N ILE A 55 2.38 34.49 -21.99
CA ILE A 55 2.32 34.63 -23.45
C ILE A 55 2.67 33.33 -24.20
N SER A 56 3.38 32.40 -23.56
CA SER A 56 3.71 31.08 -24.12
C SER A 56 2.53 30.12 -24.10
N GLY A 57 1.45 30.46 -23.39
CA GLY A 57 0.32 29.55 -23.16
C GLY A 57 0.62 28.41 -22.19
N LEU A 58 1.75 28.48 -21.46
CA LEU A 58 2.13 27.48 -20.47
C LEU A 58 1.66 27.78 -19.04
N ASP A 59 1.24 29.02 -18.76
CA ASP A 59 0.75 29.50 -17.46
C ASP A 59 -0.60 28.88 -17.05
N TYR A 60 -0.55 27.60 -16.70
CA TYR A 60 -1.65 26.86 -16.11
C TYR A 60 -1.46 26.75 -14.59
N PRO A 61 -2.52 26.94 -13.79
CA PRO A 61 -2.54 26.62 -12.36
C PRO A 61 -2.70 25.10 -12.17
N ASP A 62 -1.90 24.33 -12.89
CA ASP A 62 -1.90 22.87 -12.83
C ASP A 62 -0.86 22.43 -11.79
N ASP A 63 -1.20 21.44 -10.96
CA ASP A 63 -0.23 20.86 -10.02
C ASP A 63 0.77 19.93 -10.77
N GLY A 64 1.60 20.53 -11.63
CA GLY A 64 2.51 19.86 -12.55
C GLY A 64 3.66 19.17 -11.83
N ARG A 65 3.95 17.91 -12.19
CA ARG A 65 4.97 17.07 -11.53
C ARG A 65 5.95 16.41 -12.47
N ALA A 66 5.67 16.39 -13.77
CA ALA A 66 6.60 15.84 -14.74
C ALA A 66 6.42 16.54 -16.08
N ILE A 67 7.51 16.70 -16.84
CA ILE A 67 7.51 17.26 -18.19
C ILE A 67 8.38 16.39 -19.09
N ALA A 68 7.85 15.99 -20.23
CA ALA A 68 8.57 15.23 -21.25
C ALA A 68 8.46 15.95 -22.59
N THR A 69 9.59 16.14 -23.26
CA THR A 69 9.68 16.78 -24.58
C THR A 69 9.67 15.73 -25.68
N THR A 70 8.93 16.00 -26.76
CA THR A 70 8.92 15.17 -27.97
C THR A 70 8.39 15.97 -29.14
N ASP A 71 8.90 15.73 -30.34
CA ASP A 71 8.26 16.14 -31.59
C ASP A 71 7.16 15.10 -31.90
N TRP A 72 5.93 15.36 -31.44
CA TRP A 72 4.84 14.37 -31.36
C TRP A 72 4.22 14.09 -32.72
N ASP A 73 4.00 15.12 -33.52
CA ASP A 73 3.43 15.03 -34.86
C ASP A 73 4.48 15.01 -35.98
N ASN A 74 5.76 15.21 -35.66
CA ASN A 74 6.92 15.09 -36.54
C ASN A 74 7.06 16.26 -37.51
N ASP A 75 6.70 17.46 -37.08
CA ASP A 75 6.84 18.71 -37.84
C ASP A 75 8.17 19.45 -37.58
N GLY A 76 8.91 19.01 -36.56
CA GLY A 76 10.25 19.49 -36.26
C GLY A 76 10.33 20.50 -35.14
N ASP A 77 9.20 20.90 -34.56
CA ASP A 77 9.17 21.62 -33.30
C ASP A 77 8.96 20.65 -32.12
N LEU A 78 9.23 21.09 -30.89
CA LEU A 78 9.16 20.22 -29.71
C LEU A 78 7.89 20.50 -28.92
N ASP A 79 7.06 19.47 -28.80
CA ASP A 79 5.88 19.43 -27.94
C ASP A 79 6.21 18.99 -26.52
N LEU A 80 5.26 19.22 -25.62
CA LEU A 80 5.38 18.88 -24.21
C LEU A 80 4.24 17.98 -23.76
N TRP A 81 4.59 16.88 -23.10
CA TRP A 81 3.67 16.16 -22.24
C TRP A 81 3.91 16.58 -20.80
N ILE A 82 2.86 17.04 -20.13
CA ILE A 82 2.88 17.42 -18.72
C ILE A 82 2.04 16.41 -17.95
N SER A 83 2.62 15.79 -16.92
CA SER A 83 1.86 15.02 -15.94
C SER A 83 1.55 15.90 -14.75
N ASN A 84 0.27 16.03 -14.45
CA ASN A 84 -0.21 16.73 -13.28
C ASN A 84 -0.60 15.72 -12.21
N ARG A 85 -0.45 16.14 -10.96
CA ARG A 85 -0.93 15.37 -9.83
C ARG A 85 -2.46 15.31 -9.82
N ASN A 86 -3.07 16.46 -10.08
CA ASN A 86 -4.51 16.64 -10.09
C ASN A 86 -5.04 16.63 -11.54
N GLY A 87 -6.32 16.92 -11.73
CA GLY A 87 -6.92 16.96 -13.06
C GLY A 87 -6.55 18.24 -13.84
N PRO A 88 -6.29 18.16 -15.16
CA PRO A 88 -6.18 16.94 -15.97
C PRO A 88 -4.85 16.22 -15.71
N ARG A 89 -4.85 14.88 -15.53
CA ARG A 89 -3.65 14.11 -15.14
C ARG A 89 -2.53 14.12 -16.18
N LEU A 90 -2.89 14.17 -17.46
CA LEU A 90 -1.97 14.31 -18.57
C LEU A 90 -2.46 15.44 -19.47
N ARG A 91 -1.53 16.30 -19.87
CA ARG A 91 -1.75 17.38 -20.82
C ARG A 91 -0.72 17.28 -21.94
N LEU A 92 -1.20 17.28 -23.17
CA LEU A 92 -0.36 17.51 -24.35
C LEU A 92 -0.41 19.00 -24.66
N MET A 93 0.75 19.62 -24.69
CA MET A 93 0.96 20.96 -25.22
C MET A 93 1.63 20.78 -26.57
N ARG A 94 0.83 20.87 -27.64
CA ARG A 94 1.38 20.92 -28.99
C ARG A 94 1.90 22.33 -29.24
N ASN A 95 3.14 22.43 -29.67
CA ASN A 95 3.70 23.70 -30.10
C ASN A 95 3.34 23.88 -31.59
N ASP A 96 2.69 24.99 -31.91
CA ASP A 96 2.26 25.32 -33.28
C ASP A 96 2.73 26.75 -33.58
N ASN A 97 4.02 26.99 -33.40
CA ASN A 97 4.56 28.33 -33.63
C ASN A 97 4.85 28.55 -35.13
N ASP A 98 4.69 29.78 -35.62
CA ASP A 98 4.95 30.13 -37.03
C ASP A 98 6.47 30.21 -37.35
N ASN A 99 7.30 29.54 -36.57
CA ASN A 99 8.75 29.57 -36.72
C ASN A 99 9.18 28.87 -38.02
N LYS A 100 9.97 29.56 -38.83
CA LYS A 100 10.55 29.02 -40.09
C LYS A 100 11.96 28.49 -39.91
N ASN A 101 12.40 28.28 -38.67
CA ASN A 101 13.70 27.68 -38.38
C ASN A 101 13.68 26.19 -38.75
N ASN A 102 14.88 25.70 -39.00
CA ASN A 102 15.14 24.36 -39.46
C ASN A 102 15.57 23.48 -38.29
N PHE A 103 15.42 22.17 -38.47
CA PHE A 103 15.78 21.20 -37.47
C PHE A 103 16.46 19.99 -38.08
N ILE A 104 16.98 19.11 -37.23
CA ILE A 104 17.29 17.74 -37.61
C ILE A 104 17.11 16.84 -36.40
N SER A 105 16.68 15.61 -36.60
CA SER A 105 16.54 14.66 -35.50
C SER A 105 17.07 13.26 -35.79
N PHE A 106 17.55 12.60 -34.75
CA PHE A 106 18.21 11.29 -34.82
C PHE A 106 17.64 10.32 -33.79
N LEU A 107 17.13 9.19 -34.26
CA LEU A 107 16.91 8.00 -33.45
C LEU A 107 18.13 7.09 -33.59
N LEU A 108 18.81 6.80 -32.48
CA LEU A 108 19.99 5.94 -32.49
C LEU A 108 19.63 4.53 -32.03
N LYS A 109 20.27 3.53 -32.64
CA LYS A 109 20.12 2.13 -32.26
C LYS A 109 21.48 1.45 -32.17
N GLY A 110 21.82 1.00 -30.96
CA GLY A 110 23.04 0.23 -30.74
C GLY A 110 22.93 -1.19 -31.28
N ASN A 111 24.07 -1.85 -31.47
CA ASN A 111 24.11 -3.21 -32.01
C ASN A 111 23.56 -4.30 -31.06
N GLY A 112 23.34 -3.98 -29.77
CA GLY A 112 22.85 -4.92 -28.77
C GLY A 112 23.89 -5.93 -28.28
N VAL A 113 25.17 -5.73 -28.61
CA VAL A 113 26.29 -6.60 -28.23
C VAL A 113 27.32 -5.79 -27.43
N SER A 114 28.00 -4.83 -28.08
CA SER A 114 28.96 -3.93 -27.43
C SER A 114 28.30 -2.64 -26.92
N SER A 115 27.18 -2.24 -27.52
CA SER A 115 26.34 -1.14 -27.05
C SER A 115 24.91 -1.62 -26.80
N ASN A 116 24.25 -1.06 -25.78
CA ASN A 116 22.84 -1.36 -25.52
C ASN A 116 21.96 -0.95 -26.73
N ARG A 117 20.88 -1.68 -27.00
CA ARG A 117 20.03 -1.48 -28.20
C ARG A 117 19.41 -0.08 -28.28
N ASP A 118 19.17 0.53 -27.14
CA ASP A 118 18.62 1.89 -27.02
C ASP A 118 19.68 3.00 -27.18
N ALA A 119 20.94 2.63 -27.43
CA ALA A 119 22.07 3.55 -27.57
C ALA A 119 22.26 4.52 -26.40
N ILE A 120 21.78 4.18 -25.18
CA ILE A 120 21.94 5.02 -23.99
C ILE A 120 23.42 5.29 -23.75
N GLY A 121 23.79 6.56 -23.66
CA GLY A 121 25.17 7.05 -23.55
C GLY A 121 25.84 7.44 -24.87
N ALA A 122 25.24 7.13 -26.02
CA ALA A 122 25.74 7.60 -27.32
C ALA A 122 25.68 9.13 -27.40
N ARG A 123 26.75 9.74 -27.91
CA ARG A 123 26.88 11.20 -28.07
C ARG A 123 26.96 11.54 -29.54
N ILE A 124 26.12 12.49 -29.97
CA ILE A 124 26.17 13.05 -31.31
C ILE A 124 26.66 14.49 -31.25
N GLU A 125 27.60 14.80 -32.11
CA GLU A 125 28.19 16.11 -32.32
C GLU A 125 27.85 16.55 -33.73
N ILE A 126 27.30 17.75 -33.86
CA ILE A 126 26.94 18.35 -35.14
C ILE A 126 27.80 19.58 -35.35
N ASN A 127 28.44 19.62 -36.50
CA ASN A 127 29.12 20.81 -36.97
C ASN A 127 28.27 21.45 -38.05
N PRO A 128 27.49 22.52 -37.74
CA PRO A 128 26.70 23.21 -38.75
C PRO A 128 27.67 23.90 -39.74
N ILE A 129 27.85 23.29 -40.90
CA ILE A 129 28.64 23.87 -42.00
C ILE A 129 27.94 25.16 -42.42
N GLY A 130 28.67 26.28 -42.50
CA GLY A 130 28.13 27.52 -43.10
C GLY A 130 28.56 28.85 -42.46
N LYS A 131 29.06 28.89 -41.22
CA LYS A 131 29.63 30.11 -40.62
C LYS A 131 30.84 29.80 -39.73
N LYS A 132 32.02 30.33 -40.06
CA LYS A 132 33.19 30.33 -39.15
C LYS A 132 32.75 30.97 -37.81
N GLY A 133 32.87 30.22 -36.71
CA GLY A 133 32.61 30.71 -35.35
C GLY A 133 31.34 30.15 -34.67
N ASN A 134 30.52 29.33 -35.33
CA ASN A 134 29.39 28.67 -34.65
C ASN A 134 29.87 27.56 -33.70
N PRO A 135 29.24 27.39 -32.52
CA PRO A 135 29.58 26.32 -31.60
C PRO A 135 29.15 24.96 -32.15
N ILE A 136 29.97 23.93 -31.89
CA ILE A 136 29.58 22.53 -32.11
C ILE A 136 28.38 22.22 -31.22
N LEU A 137 27.30 21.71 -31.80
CA LEU A 137 26.12 21.30 -31.03
C LEU A 137 26.30 19.85 -30.59
N ILE A 138 26.12 19.57 -29.30
CA ILE A 138 26.35 18.26 -28.73
C ILE A 138 25.11 17.81 -27.96
N GLN A 139 24.65 16.59 -28.23
CA GLN A 139 23.64 15.93 -27.42
C GLN A 139 24.01 14.48 -27.13
N THR A 140 23.39 13.91 -26.10
CA THR A 140 23.66 12.53 -25.64
C THR A 140 22.34 11.83 -25.37
N VAL A 141 22.22 10.58 -25.80
CA VAL A 141 21.04 9.75 -25.52
C VAL A 141 21.05 9.38 -24.04
N ARG A 142 19.99 9.75 -23.32
CA ARG A 142 19.86 9.55 -21.86
C ARG A 142 18.75 8.58 -21.53
N ALA A 143 18.95 7.82 -20.44
CA ALA A 143 17.90 7.10 -19.73
C ALA A 143 17.74 7.76 -18.35
N GLY A 144 16.76 8.65 -18.25
CA GLY A 144 16.50 9.60 -17.18
C GLY A 144 16.63 11.04 -17.69
N GLN A 145 15.51 11.74 -17.85
CA GLN A 145 15.48 13.19 -18.11
C GLN A 145 14.20 13.79 -17.51
N GLY A 146 14.34 14.88 -16.76
CA GLY A 146 13.23 15.50 -16.03
C GLY A 146 12.93 14.78 -14.71
N PHE A 147 12.06 15.38 -13.90
CA PHE A 147 11.56 14.78 -12.67
C PHE A 147 10.35 13.88 -13.01
N LEU A 148 10.36 12.62 -12.57
CA LEU A 148 9.29 11.62 -12.79
C LEU A 148 8.87 11.43 -14.27
N SER A 149 9.76 11.72 -15.22
CA SER A 149 9.49 11.72 -16.66
C SER A 149 10.68 11.17 -17.45
N GLN A 150 10.44 10.96 -18.74
CA GLN A 150 11.45 10.64 -19.73
C GLN A 150 11.03 11.25 -21.08
N SER A 151 11.79 12.24 -21.56
CA SER A 151 11.65 12.76 -22.91
C SER A 151 11.95 11.68 -23.97
N SER A 152 11.52 11.95 -25.21
CA SER A 152 11.84 11.09 -26.36
C SER A 152 13.34 10.79 -26.45
N LYS A 153 13.70 9.56 -26.86
CA LYS A 153 15.10 9.20 -27.16
C LYS A 153 15.59 9.80 -28.48
N CYS A 154 14.69 10.43 -29.24
CA CYS A 154 15.01 11.12 -30.47
C CYS A 154 15.80 12.39 -30.13
N ILE A 155 17.05 12.44 -30.58
CA ILE A 155 17.95 13.57 -30.38
C ILE A 155 17.58 14.66 -31.38
N HIS A 156 17.18 15.83 -30.90
CA HIS A 156 16.70 16.94 -31.72
C HIS A 156 17.68 18.11 -31.67
N PHE A 157 17.99 18.70 -32.82
CA PHE A 157 18.76 19.92 -32.92
C PHE A 157 17.99 20.97 -33.71
N GLY A 158 17.81 22.15 -33.12
CA GLY A 158 17.43 23.36 -33.85
C GLY A 158 18.64 23.94 -34.58
N LEU A 159 18.48 24.24 -35.87
CA LEU A 159 19.53 24.75 -36.76
C LEU A 159 19.34 26.23 -37.13
N GLY A 160 18.35 26.89 -36.53
CA GLY A 160 17.99 28.27 -36.86
C GLY A 160 17.60 28.38 -38.34
N THR A 161 18.00 29.45 -39.00
CA THR A 161 17.66 29.68 -40.42
C THR A 161 18.49 28.86 -41.41
N SER A 162 19.45 28.03 -40.93
CA SER A 162 20.31 27.25 -41.81
C SER A 162 19.57 26.04 -42.42
N THR A 163 19.65 25.90 -43.74
CA THR A 163 19.19 24.71 -44.47
C THR A 163 20.36 23.86 -45.00
N ASP A 164 21.60 24.31 -44.78
CA ASP A 164 22.80 23.66 -45.31
C ASP A 164 22.95 22.24 -44.75
N PRO A 165 23.37 21.26 -45.58
CA PRO A 165 23.70 19.93 -45.10
C PRO A 165 24.77 19.97 -44.02
N ILE A 166 24.66 19.09 -43.02
CA ILE A 166 25.55 19.04 -41.87
C ILE A 166 26.41 17.77 -41.85
N ASP A 167 27.57 17.88 -41.20
CA ASP A 167 28.38 16.72 -40.84
C ASP A 167 28.10 16.35 -39.39
N ILE A 168 27.96 15.05 -39.14
CA ILE A 168 27.67 14.50 -37.81
C ILE A 168 28.72 13.47 -37.43
N GLN A 169 29.09 13.47 -36.15
CA GLN A 169 29.93 12.47 -35.53
C GLN A 169 29.17 11.84 -34.36
N ILE A 170 29.09 10.52 -34.32
CA ILE A 170 28.43 9.78 -33.26
C ILE A 170 29.46 8.92 -32.54
N ARG A 171 29.70 9.21 -31.27
CA ARG A 171 30.50 8.37 -30.38
C ARG A 171 29.57 7.43 -29.62
N TRP A 172 29.76 6.13 -29.79
CA TRP A 172 28.95 5.08 -29.18
C TRP A 172 29.42 4.72 -27.76
N PRO A 173 28.58 4.06 -26.94
CA PRO A 173 28.94 3.63 -25.59
C PRO A 173 30.17 2.72 -25.51
N ASP A 174 30.45 1.95 -26.56
CA ASP A 174 31.64 1.09 -26.65
C ASP A 174 32.93 1.83 -27.06
N GLY A 175 32.87 3.16 -27.23
CA GLY A 175 34.00 4.00 -27.63
C GLY A 175 34.23 4.08 -29.14
N SER A 176 33.51 3.31 -29.95
CA SER A 176 33.58 3.45 -31.41
C SER A 176 32.91 4.74 -31.90
N THR A 177 33.27 5.17 -33.10
CA THR A 177 32.76 6.41 -33.71
C THR A 177 32.28 6.13 -35.12
N ASP A 178 31.07 6.62 -35.45
CA ASP A 178 30.58 6.72 -36.83
C ASP A 178 30.56 8.20 -37.26
N ILE A 179 30.92 8.47 -38.51
CA ILE A 179 30.92 9.81 -39.10
C ILE A 179 30.07 9.79 -40.36
N PHE A 180 29.17 10.76 -40.49
CA PHE A 180 28.36 10.94 -41.69
C PHE A 180 28.44 12.38 -42.17
N GLN A 181 28.57 12.56 -43.48
CA GLN A 181 28.76 13.86 -44.09
C GLN A 181 27.55 14.27 -44.93
N LYS A 182 27.34 15.58 -45.07
CA LYS A 182 26.32 16.17 -45.94
C LYS A 182 24.91 15.62 -45.69
N ILE A 183 24.54 15.44 -44.41
CA ILE A 183 23.20 15.02 -44.02
C ILE A 183 22.22 16.17 -44.23
N SER A 184 21.17 15.92 -45.01
CA SER A 184 20.14 16.93 -45.28
C SER A 184 19.35 17.28 -44.02
N THR A 185 19.13 18.58 -43.82
CA THR A 185 18.35 19.15 -42.71
C THR A 185 16.84 18.99 -42.94
N ASN A 186 16.03 19.37 -41.93
CA ASN A 186 14.57 19.24 -41.87
C ASN A 186 14.05 17.81 -42.02
N LYS A 187 14.81 16.88 -41.46
CA LYS A 187 14.57 15.45 -41.58
C LYS A 187 14.85 14.72 -40.29
N ARG A 188 14.34 13.49 -40.23
CA ARG A 188 14.50 12.57 -39.12
C ARG A 188 15.23 11.33 -39.62
N TYR A 189 16.23 10.86 -38.88
CA TYR A 189 17.05 9.72 -39.30
C TYR A 189 17.11 8.66 -38.22
N LEU A 190 17.00 7.39 -38.61
CA LEU A 190 17.44 6.24 -37.84
C LEU A 190 18.90 5.96 -38.19
N ILE A 191 19.76 5.96 -37.19
CA ILE A 191 21.16 5.58 -37.33
C ILE A 191 21.40 4.33 -36.48
N GLU A 192 21.75 3.24 -37.15
CA GLU A 192 22.16 2.00 -36.52
C GLU A 192 23.69 1.96 -36.44
N GLN A 193 24.23 1.60 -35.28
CA GLN A 193 25.67 1.56 -35.05
C GLN A 193 26.40 0.72 -36.13
N LYS A 194 27.46 1.29 -36.72
CA LYS A 194 28.26 0.70 -37.81
C LYS A 194 27.49 0.42 -39.09
N ASN A 195 26.27 0.93 -39.23
CA ASN A 195 25.56 0.91 -40.51
C ASN A 195 26.04 2.11 -41.34
N PRO A 196 26.58 1.91 -42.56
CA PRO A 196 27.16 2.99 -43.34
C PRO A 196 26.15 4.00 -43.87
N LYS A 197 24.83 3.77 -43.71
CA LYS A 197 23.78 4.61 -44.29
C LYS A 197 22.73 5.02 -43.24
N PRO A 198 22.62 6.32 -42.91
CA PRO A 198 21.49 6.85 -42.16
C PRO A 198 20.19 6.60 -42.92
N LYS A 199 19.18 6.06 -42.24
CA LYS A 199 17.88 5.79 -42.84
C LYS A 199 16.92 6.92 -42.50
N GLU A 200 16.45 7.65 -43.50
CA GLU A 200 15.40 8.64 -43.30
C GLU A 200 14.12 7.99 -42.75
N LEU A 201 13.59 8.56 -41.67
CA LEU A 201 12.31 8.20 -41.08
C LEU A 201 11.22 9.07 -41.70
N ARG A 202 10.16 8.43 -42.19
CA ARG A 202 9.01 9.15 -42.75
C ARG A 202 8.33 9.97 -41.67
N SER A 203 8.03 11.24 -41.97
CA SER A 203 7.11 12.05 -41.18
C SER A 203 5.67 11.53 -41.33
N ARG A 204 4.79 11.86 -40.38
CA ARG A 204 3.36 11.55 -40.52
C ARG A 204 2.78 12.47 -41.59
N ASN A 205 2.06 11.90 -42.56
CA ASN A 205 1.50 12.64 -43.69
C ASN A 205 0.21 13.42 -43.35
N GLU A 206 -0.35 13.21 -42.16
CA GLU A 206 -1.60 13.84 -41.73
C GLU A 206 -1.33 14.86 -40.63
N ALA A 207 -1.52 16.14 -40.95
CA ALA A 207 -1.60 17.19 -39.94
C ALA A 207 -2.85 16.92 -39.10
N ILE A 208 -2.65 16.50 -37.84
CA ILE A 208 -3.76 16.28 -36.91
C ILE A 208 -4.37 17.66 -36.63
N LYS A 209 -5.59 17.91 -37.13
CA LYS A 209 -6.32 19.13 -36.81
C LYS A 209 -7.03 18.96 -35.47
N LEU A 210 -6.44 19.51 -34.42
CA LEU A 210 -7.07 19.58 -33.10
C LEU A 210 -7.82 20.91 -32.98
N SER A 211 -9.09 20.88 -32.58
CA SER A 211 -9.83 22.08 -32.21
C SER A 211 -9.75 22.26 -30.70
N PRO A 212 -9.54 23.49 -30.19
CA PRO A 212 -9.66 23.77 -28.77
C PRO A 212 -11.04 23.33 -28.28
N SER A 213 -11.07 22.45 -27.29
CA SER A 213 -12.30 22.02 -26.63
C SER A 213 -12.09 22.12 -25.12
N ALA A 214 -13.10 22.58 -24.39
CA ALA A 214 -13.09 22.44 -22.94
C ALA A 214 -12.88 20.97 -22.58
N ALA A 215 -12.08 20.69 -21.55
CA ALA A 215 -11.91 19.33 -21.07
C ALA A 215 -13.27 18.77 -20.62
N GLN A 216 -13.85 17.89 -21.42
CA GLN A 216 -15.07 17.19 -21.04
C GLN A 216 -14.69 16.10 -20.02
N ARG A 217 -15.27 16.18 -18.82
CA ARG A 217 -15.29 15.00 -17.95
C ARG A 217 -16.21 13.99 -18.61
N ASN A 218 -15.63 12.87 -19.06
CA ASN A 218 -16.46 11.74 -19.47
C ASN A 218 -17.34 11.35 -18.29
N GLU A 219 -18.64 11.22 -18.51
CA GLU A 219 -19.53 10.58 -17.55
C GLU A 219 -18.99 9.18 -17.22
N PRO A 220 -19.01 8.71 -15.96
CA PRO A 220 -18.52 7.38 -15.60
C PRO A 220 -19.27 6.30 -16.39
N GLN A 221 -18.66 5.78 -17.46
CA GLN A 221 -19.31 4.82 -18.37
C GLN A 221 -19.34 3.38 -17.83
N SER A 222 -18.61 3.06 -16.75
CA SER A 222 -18.40 1.69 -16.30
C SER A 222 -18.26 1.54 -14.78
N THR A 223 -18.64 0.37 -14.28
CA THR A 223 -18.23 -0.17 -12.98
C THR A 223 -16.70 -0.12 -12.88
N ALA A 224 -16.14 0.60 -11.91
CA ALA A 224 -14.73 0.46 -11.61
C ALA A 224 -14.53 -0.84 -10.82
N ARG A 225 -13.99 -1.86 -11.49
CA ARG A 225 -13.65 -3.16 -10.90
C ARG A 225 -12.20 -3.13 -10.40
N THR A 226 -12.03 -3.31 -9.10
CA THR A 226 -10.72 -3.35 -8.43
C THR A 226 -10.48 -4.74 -7.84
N PRO A 227 -9.85 -5.67 -8.60
CA PRO A 227 -9.47 -6.98 -8.09
C PRO A 227 -8.31 -6.87 -7.09
N ALA A 228 -8.45 -7.51 -5.93
CA ALA A 228 -7.43 -7.48 -4.89
C ALA A 228 -6.25 -8.40 -5.26
N ILE A 229 -5.03 -7.87 -5.19
CA ILE A 229 -3.81 -8.69 -5.27
C ILE A 229 -3.46 -9.19 -3.86
N THR A 230 -3.37 -8.24 -2.93
CA THR A 230 -3.19 -8.49 -1.50
C THR A 230 -4.54 -8.82 -0.87
N LEU A 231 -4.60 -9.96 -0.18
CA LEU A 231 -5.84 -10.46 0.44
C LEU A 231 -5.95 -9.99 1.89
N PHE A 232 -6.73 -8.94 2.10
CA PHE A 232 -7.07 -8.43 3.42
C PHE A 232 -8.28 -9.15 4.00
N LYS A 233 -8.26 -9.46 5.30
CA LYS A 233 -9.45 -9.97 5.99
C LYS A 233 -10.54 -8.90 5.98
N ALA A 234 -11.70 -9.27 5.49
CA ALA A 234 -12.87 -8.43 5.61
C ALA A 234 -13.22 -8.27 7.10
N PRO A 235 -13.68 -7.10 7.54
CA PRO A 235 -14.17 -6.89 8.88
C PRO A 235 -15.31 -7.87 9.21
N ASN A 236 -15.34 -8.36 10.44
CA ASN A 236 -16.47 -9.14 10.93
C ASN A 236 -17.68 -8.20 11.09
N PHE A 237 -18.57 -8.19 10.10
CA PHE A 237 -19.82 -7.46 10.23
C PHE A 237 -20.76 -8.22 11.15
N THR A 238 -21.19 -7.54 12.22
CA THR A 238 -22.24 -8.04 13.12
C THR A 238 -23.50 -7.22 12.93
N PHE A 239 -24.64 -7.89 12.77
CA PHE A 239 -25.96 -7.23 12.72
C PHE A 239 -26.84 -7.76 13.84
N LYS A 240 -27.73 -6.88 14.32
CA LYS A 240 -28.81 -7.30 15.20
C LYS A 240 -29.90 -7.96 14.35
N THR A 241 -30.28 -9.17 14.73
CA THR A 241 -31.46 -9.85 14.20
C THR A 241 -32.74 -9.20 14.78
N LYS A 242 -33.92 -9.55 14.23
CA LYS A 242 -35.21 -9.00 14.73
C LYS A 242 -35.46 -9.33 16.21
N ASP A 243 -34.90 -10.43 16.70
CA ASP A 243 -34.89 -10.87 18.10
C ASP A 243 -33.74 -10.27 18.95
N GLY A 244 -33.01 -9.28 18.42
CA GLY A 244 -31.97 -8.55 19.13
C GLY A 244 -30.63 -9.28 19.26
N LYS A 245 -30.52 -10.53 18.80
CA LYS A 245 -29.26 -11.30 18.82
C LYS A 245 -28.26 -10.76 17.80
N ARG A 246 -26.97 -10.77 18.15
CA ARG A 246 -25.91 -10.46 17.19
C ARG A 246 -25.66 -11.68 16.31
N LYS A 247 -25.73 -11.50 15.00
CA LYS A 247 -25.35 -12.51 14.01
C LYS A 247 -24.14 -12.00 13.22
N ILE A 248 -23.16 -12.87 13.00
CA ILE A 248 -21.99 -12.63 12.14
C ILE A 248 -22.39 -13.00 10.70
N LEU A 249 -21.76 -12.36 9.71
CA LEU A 249 -21.90 -12.76 8.31
C LEU A 249 -21.64 -14.25 8.10
N PRO A 250 -22.33 -14.89 7.13
CA PRO A 250 -22.01 -16.24 6.71
C PRO A 250 -20.52 -16.34 6.35
N GLN A 251 -19.86 -17.38 6.86
CA GLN A 251 -18.50 -17.75 6.47
C GLN A 251 -18.56 -19.08 5.71
N GLY A 252 -17.56 -19.32 4.84
CA GLY A 252 -17.44 -20.58 4.09
C GLY A 252 -18.06 -20.58 2.68
N LYS A 253 -18.62 -19.47 2.22
CA LYS A 253 -19.05 -19.25 0.82
C LYS A 253 -18.63 -17.87 0.33
N PRO A 254 -18.44 -17.66 -0.98
CA PRO A 254 -18.26 -16.32 -1.52
C PRO A 254 -19.49 -15.46 -1.19
N LEU A 255 -19.26 -14.23 -0.76
CA LEU A 255 -20.29 -13.32 -0.30
C LEU A 255 -20.15 -11.96 -1.01
N LEU A 256 -21.22 -11.52 -1.66
CA LEU A 256 -21.35 -10.16 -2.17
C LEU A 256 -22.01 -9.26 -1.12
N ILE A 257 -21.29 -8.25 -0.64
CA ILE A 257 -21.85 -7.15 0.15
C ILE A 257 -22.13 -5.99 -0.80
N ASN A 258 -23.41 -5.67 -1.03
CA ASN A 258 -23.86 -4.58 -1.91
C ASN A 258 -24.34 -3.39 -1.07
N LEU A 259 -23.86 -2.18 -1.38
CA LEU A 259 -24.31 -0.93 -0.80
C LEU A 259 -25.29 -0.23 -1.74
N TRP A 260 -26.48 0.08 -1.25
CA TRP A 260 -27.54 0.68 -2.06
C TRP A 260 -28.35 1.74 -1.30
N ALA A 261 -29.08 2.58 -2.03
CA ALA A 261 -29.95 3.62 -1.49
C ALA A 261 -31.26 3.71 -2.27
N THR A 262 -32.35 4.14 -1.64
CA THR A 262 -33.66 4.29 -2.31
C THR A 262 -33.68 5.45 -3.31
N TRP A 263 -32.81 6.45 -3.15
CA TRP A 263 -32.63 7.57 -4.10
C TRP A 263 -31.70 7.23 -5.27
N CYS A 264 -31.02 6.08 -5.22
CA CYS A 264 -30.08 5.65 -6.25
C CYS A 264 -30.77 4.77 -7.31
N ALA A 265 -31.17 5.38 -8.44
CA ALA A 265 -31.79 4.64 -9.54
C ALA A 265 -30.93 3.48 -10.10
N PRO A 266 -29.60 3.62 -10.27
CA PRO A 266 -28.75 2.50 -10.68
C PRO A 266 -28.76 1.34 -9.69
N CYS A 267 -28.86 1.63 -8.38
CA CYS A 267 -28.91 0.60 -7.34
C CYS A 267 -30.20 -0.23 -7.40
N ILE A 268 -31.35 0.43 -7.62
CA ILE A 268 -32.63 -0.26 -7.78
C ILE A 268 -32.59 -1.20 -8.98
N LYS A 269 -31.99 -0.75 -10.09
CA LYS A 269 -31.80 -1.58 -11.29
C LYS A 269 -30.86 -2.77 -11.03
N GLU A 270 -29.76 -2.56 -10.31
CA GLU A 270 -28.82 -3.62 -9.91
C GLU A 270 -29.49 -4.67 -9.00
N LEU A 271 -30.25 -4.25 -7.97
CA LEU A 271 -30.97 -5.19 -7.11
C LEU A 271 -32.02 -6.01 -7.87
N ALA A 272 -32.68 -5.41 -8.86
CA ALA A 272 -33.60 -6.12 -9.74
C ALA A 272 -32.88 -7.15 -10.61
N ASP A 273 -31.71 -6.81 -11.15
CA ASP A 273 -30.87 -7.74 -11.92
C ASP A 273 -30.39 -8.93 -11.08
N LEU A 274 -29.96 -8.67 -9.84
CA LEU A 274 -29.60 -9.72 -8.86
C LEU A 274 -30.79 -10.64 -8.55
N SER A 275 -32.00 -10.09 -8.42
CA SER A 275 -33.21 -10.86 -8.13
C SER A 275 -33.63 -11.72 -9.31
N HIS A 276 -33.52 -11.20 -10.53
CA HIS A 276 -33.83 -11.95 -11.75
C HIS A 276 -32.91 -13.16 -11.94
N HIS A 277 -31.64 -13.04 -11.52
CA HIS A 277 -30.63 -14.09 -11.64
C HIS A 277 -30.40 -14.90 -10.36
N GLU A 278 -31.40 -14.99 -9.47
CA GLU A 278 -31.26 -15.69 -8.18
C GLU A 278 -30.70 -17.11 -8.33
N SER A 279 -31.30 -17.93 -9.21
CA SER A 279 -30.91 -19.35 -9.38
C SER A 279 -29.44 -19.46 -9.76
N LEU A 280 -29.03 -18.67 -10.74
CA LEU A 280 -27.65 -18.67 -11.25
C LEU A 280 -26.64 -18.26 -10.17
N ILE A 281 -26.96 -17.25 -9.35
CA ILE A 281 -26.11 -16.79 -8.25
C ILE A 281 -25.97 -17.89 -7.19
N ARG A 282 -27.08 -18.52 -6.78
CA ARG A 282 -27.09 -19.58 -5.78
C ARG A 282 -26.38 -20.85 -6.26
N GLU A 283 -26.62 -21.27 -7.50
CA GLU A 283 -25.95 -22.40 -8.15
C GLU A 283 -24.44 -22.16 -8.28
N SER A 284 -24.04 -20.90 -8.47
CA SER A 284 -22.62 -20.49 -8.47
C SER A 284 -21.97 -20.53 -7.09
N GLY A 285 -22.76 -20.75 -6.03
CA GLY A 285 -22.32 -20.85 -4.63
C GLY A 285 -22.20 -19.50 -3.91
N ILE A 286 -22.67 -18.41 -4.51
CA ILE A 286 -22.49 -17.04 -4.01
C ILE A 286 -23.70 -16.64 -3.16
N ASP A 287 -23.44 -16.10 -1.97
CA ASP A 287 -24.45 -15.42 -1.15
C ASP A 287 -24.40 -13.91 -1.39
N VAL A 288 -25.54 -13.23 -1.19
CA VAL A 288 -25.66 -11.78 -1.39
C VAL A 288 -26.28 -11.14 -0.15
N ILE A 289 -25.78 -9.95 0.19
CA ILE A 289 -26.35 -9.09 1.22
C ILE A 289 -26.45 -7.67 0.68
N ALA A 290 -27.66 -7.11 0.71
CA ALA A 290 -27.93 -5.73 0.35
C ALA A 290 -28.00 -4.86 1.61
N LEU A 291 -27.06 -3.93 1.76
CA LEU A 291 -26.99 -2.96 2.85
C LEU A 291 -27.50 -1.60 2.36
N ASN A 292 -28.67 -1.20 2.86
CA ASN A 292 -29.26 0.09 2.57
C ASN A 292 -28.57 1.20 3.40
N VAL A 293 -28.18 2.30 2.75
CA VAL A 293 -27.49 3.43 3.42
C VAL A 293 -28.38 4.64 3.69
N ASP A 294 -29.69 4.56 3.44
CA ASP A 294 -30.58 5.72 3.55
C ASP A 294 -30.65 6.29 4.98
N GLN A 295 -30.51 5.45 6.01
CA GLN A 295 -30.52 5.90 7.42
C GLN A 295 -29.28 6.70 7.83
N LEU A 296 -28.25 6.72 6.98
CA LEU A 296 -27.05 7.53 7.17
C LEU A 296 -27.20 8.90 6.49
N SER A 297 -28.31 9.12 5.79
CA SER A 297 -28.76 10.37 5.19
C SER A 297 -29.95 10.90 5.99
N THR A 298 -30.06 12.23 6.12
CA THR A 298 -31.05 12.91 6.96
C THR A 298 -32.49 12.88 6.43
N ASP A 299 -32.74 12.39 5.21
CA ASP A 299 -33.95 12.76 4.44
C ASP A 299 -34.82 11.61 3.90
N VAL A 300 -34.79 10.40 4.48
CA VAL A 300 -35.55 9.26 3.91
C VAL A 300 -36.45 8.53 4.92
N ALA A 301 -37.74 8.41 4.57
CA ALA A 301 -38.74 7.65 5.32
C ALA A 301 -38.51 6.12 5.24
N PRO A 302 -38.51 5.38 6.36
CA PRO A 302 -38.24 3.94 6.40
C PRO A 302 -39.18 3.06 5.56
N GLU A 303 -40.42 3.51 5.32
CA GLU A 303 -41.45 2.75 4.62
C GLU A 303 -41.05 2.43 3.16
N LYS A 304 -40.29 3.34 2.53
CA LYS A 304 -39.86 3.25 1.13
C LYS A 304 -38.93 2.06 0.85
N ILE A 305 -38.14 1.62 1.83
CA ILE A 305 -37.18 0.51 1.66
C ILE A 305 -37.91 -0.82 1.48
N SER A 306 -38.90 -1.09 2.33
CA SER A 306 -39.69 -2.32 2.34
C SER A 306 -40.46 -2.49 1.02
N ASP A 307 -41.04 -1.41 0.53
CA ASP A 307 -41.84 -1.42 -0.70
C ASP A 307 -40.98 -1.69 -1.94
N ILE A 308 -39.79 -1.09 -2.04
CA ILE A 308 -38.86 -1.37 -3.13
C ILE A 308 -38.43 -2.83 -3.12
N LEU A 309 -38.02 -3.38 -1.97
CA LEU A 309 -37.58 -4.77 -1.87
C LEU A 309 -38.70 -5.77 -2.19
N LYS A 310 -39.94 -5.50 -1.74
CA LYS A 310 -41.12 -6.30 -2.09
C LYS A 310 -41.43 -6.23 -3.59
N LYS A 311 -41.39 -5.04 -4.18
CA LYS A 311 -41.65 -4.83 -5.62
C LYS A 311 -40.64 -5.58 -6.49
N ILE A 312 -39.37 -5.55 -6.10
CA ILE A 312 -38.28 -6.26 -6.77
C ILE A 312 -38.32 -7.77 -6.48
N LYS A 313 -39.05 -8.19 -5.44
CA LYS A 313 -39.03 -9.55 -4.90
C LYS A 313 -37.61 -10.00 -4.53
N PHE A 314 -36.88 -9.12 -3.85
CA PHE A 314 -35.47 -9.34 -3.53
C PHE A 314 -35.29 -10.60 -2.67
N PRO A 315 -34.59 -11.64 -3.17
CA PRO A 315 -34.60 -12.96 -2.53
C PRO A 315 -33.46 -13.17 -1.53
N PHE A 316 -32.56 -12.21 -1.41
CA PHE A 316 -31.40 -12.27 -0.52
C PHE A 316 -31.59 -11.44 0.75
N LEU A 317 -30.61 -11.49 1.65
CA LEU A 317 -30.67 -10.78 2.92
C LEU A 317 -30.51 -9.26 2.68
N ALA A 318 -31.50 -8.47 3.09
CA ALA A 318 -31.41 -7.00 3.07
C ALA A 318 -31.44 -6.42 4.48
N ARG A 319 -30.57 -5.46 4.79
CA ARG A 319 -30.46 -4.78 6.10
C ARG A 319 -30.09 -3.31 5.93
N ASN A 320 -30.30 -2.51 6.96
CA ASN A 320 -29.76 -1.15 7.01
C ASN A 320 -28.28 -1.22 7.42
N ALA A 321 -27.44 -0.46 6.73
CA ALA A 321 -26.07 -0.23 7.12
C ALA A 321 -26.03 0.63 8.38
N THR A 322 -25.01 0.43 9.22
CA THR A 322 -24.69 1.35 10.30
C THR A 322 -23.41 2.11 9.95
N GLU A 323 -23.23 3.30 10.52
CA GLU A 323 -22.03 4.11 10.31
C GLU A 323 -20.73 3.33 10.60
N PRO A 324 -20.61 2.55 11.70
CA PRO A 324 -19.42 1.70 11.92
C PRO A 324 -19.15 0.70 10.79
N MET A 325 -20.19 0.16 10.15
CA MET A 325 -20.02 -0.78 9.03
C MET A 325 -19.49 -0.07 7.79
N ILE A 326 -20.05 1.09 7.44
CA ILE A 326 -19.58 1.86 6.29
C ILE A 326 -18.15 2.34 6.51
N ASN A 327 -17.82 2.82 7.71
CA ASN A 327 -16.46 3.21 8.06
C ASN A 327 -15.47 2.04 7.97
N LEU A 328 -15.90 0.82 8.28
CA LEU A 328 -15.08 -0.39 8.12
C LEU A 328 -14.86 -0.75 6.64
N LEU A 329 -15.89 -0.65 5.80
CA LEU A 329 -15.78 -0.87 4.35
C LEU A 329 -14.93 0.21 3.67
N GLN A 330 -15.08 1.47 4.06
CA GLN A 330 -14.27 2.59 3.58
C GLN A 330 -12.80 2.34 3.91
N ARG A 331 -12.48 1.99 5.17
CA ARG A 331 -11.09 1.65 5.54
C ARG A 331 -10.54 0.48 4.73
N LEU A 332 -11.35 -0.55 4.48
CA LEU A 332 -10.92 -1.70 3.68
C LEU A 332 -10.65 -1.31 2.21
N HIS A 333 -11.44 -0.40 1.65
CA HIS A 333 -11.22 0.20 0.35
C HIS A 333 -9.90 1.02 0.30
N ASP A 334 -9.72 1.92 1.27
CA ASP A 334 -8.58 2.85 1.33
C ASP A 334 -7.24 2.13 1.56
N GLN A 335 -7.27 0.89 2.08
CA GLN A 335 -6.07 0.05 2.18
C GLN A 335 -5.56 -0.45 0.82
N LEU A 336 -6.42 -0.54 -0.18
CA LEU A 336 -6.10 -1.08 -1.51
C LEU A 336 -6.00 0.00 -2.58
N ILE A 337 -6.73 1.11 -2.41
CA ILE A 337 -6.89 2.14 -3.42
C ILE A 337 -6.39 3.46 -2.82
N GLY A 338 -5.33 4.02 -3.41
CA GLY A 338 -4.93 5.39 -3.09
C GLY A 338 -5.91 6.40 -3.69
N LEU A 339 -5.95 7.61 -3.14
CA LEU A 339 -7.03 8.60 -3.36
C LEU A 339 -8.33 8.18 -2.65
N ASN A 340 -8.35 8.38 -1.33
CA ASN A 340 -9.39 8.00 -0.36
C ASN A 340 -10.64 8.86 -0.52
N GLU A 341 -11.32 8.70 -1.65
CA GLU A 341 -12.64 9.29 -1.89
C GLU A 341 -13.71 8.46 -1.16
N PRO A 342 -14.80 9.10 -0.69
CA PRO A 342 -15.95 8.40 -0.15
C PRO A 342 -16.49 7.35 -1.13
N LEU A 343 -16.89 6.18 -0.62
CA LEU A 343 -17.46 5.12 -1.43
C LEU A 343 -18.70 5.63 -2.21
N PRO A 344 -18.71 5.54 -3.55
CA PRO A 344 -19.89 5.90 -4.32
C PRO A 344 -21.01 4.88 -4.10
N ILE A 345 -22.25 5.27 -4.39
CA ILE A 345 -23.42 4.38 -4.31
C ILE A 345 -23.99 4.17 -5.72
N PRO A 346 -24.09 2.91 -6.22
CA PRO A 346 -23.78 1.67 -5.51
C PRO A 346 -22.28 1.38 -5.44
N SER A 347 -21.88 0.63 -4.42
CA SER A 347 -20.58 -0.05 -4.35
C SER A 347 -20.77 -1.45 -3.80
N SER A 348 -19.98 -2.41 -4.26
CA SER A 348 -20.06 -3.80 -3.81
C SER A 348 -18.69 -4.37 -3.48
N PHE A 349 -18.65 -5.29 -2.51
CA PHE A 349 -17.45 -5.99 -2.06
C PHE A 349 -17.69 -7.49 -2.16
N LEU A 350 -16.85 -8.18 -2.93
CA LEU A 350 -16.84 -9.63 -3.01
C LEU A 350 -15.85 -10.17 -2.00
N ILE A 351 -16.35 -10.93 -1.03
CA ILE A 351 -15.59 -11.60 0.01
C ILE A 351 -15.48 -13.09 -0.33
N ASP A 352 -14.29 -13.66 -0.22
CA ASP A 352 -14.06 -15.08 -0.50
C ASP A 352 -14.55 -15.98 0.65
N PRO A 353 -14.60 -17.32 0.47
CA PRO A 353 -15.03 -18.27 1.51
C PRO A 353 -14.22 -18.20 2.81
N ASN A 354 -12.96 -17.74 2.73
CA ASN A 354 -12.06 -17.58 3.87
C ASN A 354 -12.27 -16.22 4.56
N GLY A 355 -13.17 -15.37 4.10
CA GLY A 355 -13.42 -14.05 4.66
C GLY A 355 -12.43 -12.99 4.21
N ASN A 356 -11.71 -13.18 3.10
CA ASN A 356 -10.83 -12.16 2.54
C ASN A 356 -11.55 -11.32 1.48
N LEU A 357 -11.22 -10.04 1.38
CA LEU A 357 -11.64 -9.21 0.27
C LEU A 357 -11.00 -9.70 -1.04
N SER A 358 -11.84 -10.03 -2.01
CA SER A 358 -11.44 -10.52 -3.33
C SER A 358 -11.53 -9.42 -4.39
N VAL A 359 -12.67 -8.72 -4.49
CA VAL A 359 -12.89 -7.67 -5.51
C VAL A 359 -13.76 -6.54 -4.95
N ILE A 360 -13.44 -5.30 -5.28
CA ILE A 360 -14.30 -4.12 -5.04
C ILE A 360 -14.92 -3.67 -6.38
N TYR A 361 -16.20 -3.34 -6.36
CA TYR A 361 -16.92 -2.74 -7.48
C TYR A 361 -17.43 -1.37 -7.07
N LYS A 362 -17.10 -0.32 -7.82
CA LYS A 362 -17.66 1.03 -7.65
C LYS A 362 -18.56 1.35 -8.84
N GLY A 363 -19.85 1.51 -8.58
CA GLY A 363 -20.91 1.54 -9.59
C GLY A 363 -21.62 0.20 -9.77
N PRO A 364 -22.63 0.13 -10.65
CA PRO A 364 -23.50 -1.06 -10.80
C PRO A 364 -22.75 -2.31 -11.25
N LEU A 365 -22.97 -3.46 -10.63
CA LEU A 365 -22.35 -4.74 -10.94
C LEU A 365 -23.23 -5.59 -11.87
N LYS A 366 -22.61 -6.26 -12.86
CA LYS A 366 -23.27 -7.28 -13.68
C LYS A 366 -23.06 -8.67 -13.09
N VAL A 367 -24.11 -9.50 -13.08
CA VAL A 367 -24.06 -10.87 -12.52
C VAL A 367 -22.99 -11.75 -13.16
N ASN A 368 -22.80 -11.69 -14.48
CA ASN A 368 -21.75 -12.47 -15.15
C ASN A 368 -20.33 -12.10 -14.68
N GLN A 369 -20.10 -10.82 -14.35
CA GLN A 369 -18.82 -10.37 -13.80
C GLN A 369 -18.62 -10.89 -12.37
N LEU A 370 -19.67 -10.86 -11.54
CA LEU A 370 -19.66 -11.43 -10.19
C LEU A 370 -19.26 -12.91 -10.22
N ILE A 371 -19.87 -13.68 -11.12
CA ILE A 371 -19.59 -15.13 -11.24
C ILE A 371 -18.16 -15.36 -11.73
N ALA A 372 -17.68 -14.58 -12.71
CA ALA A 372 -16.30 -14.67 -13.19
C ALA A 372 -15.26 -14.35 -12.10
N ASP A 373 -15.63 -13.52 -11.12
CA ASP A 373 -14.73 -13.04 -10.07
C ASP A 373 -14.75 -13.89 -8.80
N LYS A 374 -15.69 -14.84 -8.67
CA LYS A 374 -15.93 -15.58 -7.43
C LYS A 374 -14.68 -16.28 -6.88
N ASP A 375 -13.81 -16.75 -7.78
CA ASP A 375 -12.58 -17.48 -7.46
C ASP A 375 -11.32 -16.61 -7.65
N HIS A 376 -11.46 -15.28 -7.77
CA HIS A 376 -10.34 -14.39 -8.03
C HIS A 376 -9.23 -14.50 -6.96
N SER A 377 -9.58 -14.76 -5.69
CA SER A 377 -8.61 -14.90 -4.60
C SER A 377 -7.86 -16.24 -4.59
N ALA A 378 -8.28 -17.23 -5.38
CA ALA A 378 -7.72 -18.58 -5.38
C ALA A 378 -6.27 -18.64 -5.92
N GLY A 379 -5.55 -19.72 -5.60
CA GLY A 379 -4.21 -19.95 -6.14
C GLY A 379 -3.13 -19.02 -5.56
N THR A 380 -2.02 -18.92 -6.29
CA THR A 380 -0.80 -18.23 -5.86
C THR A 380 -0.87 -16.71 -6.03
N LEU A 381 0.04 -15.98 -5.37
CA LEU A 381 0.18 -14.53 -5.55
C LEU A 381 0.43 -14.16 -7.01
N ASP A 382 1.30 -14.89 -7.71
CA ASP A 382 1.63 -14.62 -9.11
C ASP A 382 0.41 -14.83 -10.04
N GLU A 383 -0.38 -15.87 -9.82
CA GLU A 383 -1.62 -16.10 -10.57
C GLU A 383 -2.65 -14.99 -10.32
N ARG A 384 -2.77 -14.51 -9.07
CA ARG A 384 -3.61 -13.34 -8.75
C ARG A 384 -3.13 -12.08 -9.44
N ILE A 385 -1.82 -11.81 -9.46
CA ILE A 385 -1.25 -10.65 -10.16
C ILE A 385 -1.63 -10.67 -11.64
N ILE A 386 -1.54 -11.84 -12.29
CA ILE A 386 -1.93 -11.99 -13.70
C ILE A 386 -3.43 -11.73 -13.89
N ARG A 387 -4.29 -12.31 -13.05
CA ARG A 387 -5.75 -12.09 -13.13
C ARG A 387 -6.18 -10.66 -12.81
N SER A 388 -5.40 -9.94 -11.99
CA SER A 388 -5.64 -8.53 -11.65
C SER A 388 -5.15 -7.54 -12.71
N ALA A 389 -4.43 -8.00 -13.74
CA ALA A 389 -3.89 -7.12 -14.77
C ALA A 389 -5.01 -6.46 -15.59
N GLN A 390 -4.97 -5.12 -15.68
CA GLN A 390 -5.93 -4.32 -16.44
C GLN A 390 -5.68 -4.37 -17.95
N ILE A 391 -4.47 -4.77 -18.34
CA ILE A 391 -4.06 -4.94 -19.74
C ILE A 391 -3.81 -6.41 -20.02
N LYS A 392 -4.24 -6.86 -21.20
CA LYS A 392 -3.94 -8.22 -21.66
C LYS A 392 -2.43 -8.37 -21.87
N GLY A 393 -1.88 -9.50 -21.44
CA GLY A 393 -0.47 -9.78 -21.63
C GLY A 393 -0.05 -11.10 -20.99
N THR A 394 1.23 -11.40 -21.08
CA THR A 394 1.87 -12.57 -20.44
C THR A 394 2.97 -12.08 -19.51
N THR A 395 3.13 -12.74 -18.36
CA THR A 395 4.25 -12.47 -17.46
C THR A 395 5.47 -13.25 -17.88
N ILE A 396 6.65 -12.64 -17.76
CA ILE A 396 7.92 -13.33 -17.91
C ILE A 396 8.29 -13.91 -16.54
N LYS A 397 8.22 -15.24 -16.42
CA LYS A 397 8.60 -15.93 -15.18
C LYS A 397 10.11 -15.82 -14.99
N HIS A 398 10.53 -14.99 -14.04
CA HIS A 398 11.94 -14.81 -13.69
C HIS A 398 12.11 -14.86 -12.17
N PRO A 399 13.05 -15.65 -11.61
CA PRO A 399 13.22 -15.81 -10.16
C PRO A 399 13.34 -14.48 -9.39
N LYS A 400 14.11 -13.53 -9.91
CA LYS A 400 14.24 -12.19 -9.30
C LYS A 400 12.91 -11.41 -9.28
N SER A 401 12.06 -11.57 -10.28
CA SER A 401 10.76 -10.89 -10.33
C SER A 401 9.81 -11.47 -9.29
N MET A 402 9.74 -12.80 -9.20
CA MET A 402 8.91 -13.51 -8.22
C MET A 402 9.36 -13.19 -6.79
N GLN A 403 10.68 -13.23 -6.53
CA GLN A 403 11.25 -12.86 -5.23
C GLN A 403 10.90 -11.42 -4.84
N ARG A 404 10.98 -10.47 -5.79
CA ARG A 404 10.59 -9.08 -5.52
C ARG A 404 9.10 -8.93 -5.25
N SER A 405 8.24 -9.68 -5.94
CA SER A 405 6.80 -9.67 -5.71
C SER A 405 6.46 -10.18 -4.30
N MET A 406 7.04 -11.32 -3.88
CA MET A 406 6.88 -11.84 -2.52
C MET A 406 7.40 -10.88 -1.45
N ALA A 407 8.56 -10.26 -1.68
CA ALA A 407 9.12 -9.27 -0.75
C ALA A 407 8.25 -8.02 -0.64
N HIS A 408 7.62 -7.58 -1.75
CA HIS A 408 6.69 -6.47 -1.75
C HIS A 408 5.42 -6.80 -0.98
N GLU A 409 4.82 -7.97 -1.23
CA GLU A 409 3.65 -8.45 -0.49
C GLU A 409 3.94 -8.59 1.02
N ALA A 410 5.10 -9.14 1.38
CA ALA A 410 5.56 -9.21 2.77
C ALA A 410 5.67 -7.81 3.41
N SER A 411 6.15 -6.82 2.66
CA SER A 411 6.25 -5.42 3.12
C SER A 411 4.87 -4.80 3.37
N ILE A 412 3.90 -5.04 2.48
CA ILE A 412 2.51 -4.59 2.66
C ILE A 412 1.96 -5.18 3.97
N HIS A 413 1.99 -6.50 4.12
CA HIS A 413 1.52 -7.16 5.34
C HIS A 413 2.28 -6.67 6.59
N SER A 414 3.61 -6.49 6.52
CA SER A 414 4.39 -5.95 7.64
C SER A 414 3.94 -4.55 8.06
N ARG A 415 3.58 -3.68 7.10
CA ARG A 415 3.08 -2.33 7.40
C ARG A 415 1.72 -2.38 8.09
N HIS A 416 0.79 -3.21 7.59
CA HIS A 416 -0.51 -3.40 8.24
C HIS A 416 -0.37 -4.04 9.63
N GLY A 417 0.51 -5.03 9.79
CA GLY A 417 0.80 -5.65 11.09
C GLY A 417 1.29 -4.64 12.13
N ARG A 418 2.11 -3.67 11.71
CA ARG A 418 2.56 -2.55 12.55
C ARG A 418 1.41 -1.62 12.93
N ASN A 419 0.59 -1.22 11.96
CA ASN A 419 -0.54 -0.33 12.22
C ASN A 419 -1.52 -0.95 13.23
N TRP A 420 -1.81 -2.25 13.09
CA TRP A 420 -2.65 -2.97 14.05
C TRP A 420 -2.01 -3.10 15.44
N LEU A 421 -0.69 -3.32 15.48
CA LEU A 421 0.05 -3.34 16.75
C LEU A 421 -0.06 -2.00 17.48
N MET A 422 0.13 -0.89 16.75
CA MET A 422 0.00 0.47 17.29
C MET A 422 -1.43 0.79 17.74
N ALA A 423 -2.44 0.24 17.05
CA ALA A 423 -3.84 0.35 17.44
C ALA A 423 -4.23 -0.58 18.62
N GLY A 424 -3.31 -1.38 19.16
CA GLY A 424 -3.57 -2.31 20.25
C GLY A 424 -4.37 -3.56 19.83
N ASN A 425 -4.57 -3.81 18.54
CA ASN A 425 -5.24 -4.99 18.02
C ASN A 425 -4.22 -6.09 17.71
N MET A 426 -4.01 -6.98 18.68
CA MET A 426 -2.96 -7.99 18.58
C MET A 426 -3.33 -9.12 17.62
N GLU A 427 -4.61 -9.49 17.51
CA GLU A 427 -5.08 -10.50 16.55
C GLU A 427 -4.80 -10.07 15.10
N GLY A 428 -5.18 -8.83 14.74
CA GLY A 428 -4.89 -8.28 13.42
C GLY A 428 -3.39 -8.16 13.16
N SER A 429 -2.63 -7.77 14.18
CA SER A 429 -1.17 -7.68 14.08
C SER A 429 -0.51 -9.05 13.81
N ILE A 430 -0.87 -10.07 14.58
CA ILE A 430 -0.37 -11.45 14.44
C ILE A 430 -0.76 -12.00 13.05
N TYR A 431 -2.01 -11.81 12.62
CA TYR A 431 -2.47 -12.24 11.30
C TYR A 431 -1.56 -11.72 10.17
N HIS A 432 -1.31 -10.41 10.17
CA HIS A 432 -0.50 -9.79 9.13
C HIS A 432 0.98 -10.18 9.22
N TYR A 433 1.56 -10.21 10.42
CA TYR A 433 2.96 -10.58 10.57
C TYR A 433 3.24 -12.05 10.28
N ASN A 434 2.29 -12.96 10.50
CA ASN A 434 2.41 -14.36 10.08
C ASN A 434 2.57 -14.47 8.56
N ILE A 435 1.67 -13.84 7.79
CA ILE A 435 1.75 -13.84 6.33
C ILE A 435 3.06 -13.19 5.85
N ALA A 436 3.44 -12.07 6.46
CA ALA A 436 4.69 -11.38 6.14
C ALA A 436 5.92 -12.27 6.41
N HIS A 437 5.89 -13.06 7.49
CA HIS A 437 6.95 -13.99 7.84
C HIS A 437 7.01 -15.19 6.90
N GLU A 438 5.87 -15.76 6.51
CA GLU A 438 5.79 -16.84 5.51
C GLU A 438 6.39 -16.41 4.16
N LEU A 439 6.11 -15.17 3.74
CA LEU A 439 6.61 -14.61 2.49
C LEU A 439 8.09 -14.17 2.56
N ASN A 440 8.58 -13.79 3.74
CA ASN A 440 9.96 -13.34 3.95
C ASN A 440 10.51 -13.77 5.33
N PRO A 441 10.83 -15.06 5.51
CA PRO A 441 11.20 -15.62 6.82
C PRO A 441 12.57 -15.12 7.32
N GLN A 442 13.41 -14.59 6.43
CA GLN A 442 14.74 -14.07 6.77
C GLN A 442 14.69 -12.67 7.39
N SER A 443 13.53 -12.00 7.40
CA SER A 443 13.39 -10.67 7.96
C SER A 443 13.35 -10.71 9.49
N GLN A 444 14.45 -10.26 10.12
CA GLN A 444 14.53 -10.13 11.58
C GLN A 444 13.50 -9.12 12.12
N SER A 445 13.20 -8.06 11.37
CA SER A 445 12.21 -7.05 11.79
C SER A 445 10.80 -7.64 11.86
N ILE A 446 10.40 -8.41 10.84
CA ILE A 446 9.09 -9.08 10.81
C ILE A 446 9.00 -10.09 11.96
N SER A 447 10.01 -10.94 12.11
CA SER A 447 10.05 -11.96 13.17
C SER A 447 10.01 -11.34 14.58
N SER A 448 10.72 -10.22 14.78
CA SER A 448 10.73 -9.51 16.05
C SER A 448 9.39 -8.87 16.38
N ASN A 449 8.73 -8.27 15.39
CA ASN A 449 7.40 -7.68 15.59
C ASN A 449 6.32 -8.76 15.79
N LEU A 450 6.42 -9.89 15.09
CA LEU A 450 5.53 -11.03 15.31
C LEU A 450 5.64 -11.56 16.75
N ALA A 451 6.88 -11.69 17.24
CA ALA A 451 7.13 -12.08 18.63
C ALA A 451 6.51 -11.08 19.61
N LEU A 452 6.70 -9.78 19.37
CA LEU A 452 6.14 -8.71 20.18
C LEU A 452 4.61 -8.75 20.20
N SER A 453 3.95 -8.93 19.05
CA SER A 453 2.50 -9.04 18.97
C SER A 453 1.97 -10.24 19.76
N HIS A 454 2.68 -11.37 19.72
CA HIS A 454 2.38 -12.52 20.57
C HIS A 454 2.57 -12.22 22.06
N PHE A 455 3.67 -11.58 22.47
CA PHE A 455 3.89 -11.25 23.88
C PHE A 455 2.84 -10.26 24.42
N ASN A 456 2.45 -9.28 23.61
CA ASN A 456 1.39 -8.33 23.97
C ASN A 456 0.04 -9.02 24.10
N MET A 457 -0.30 -9.94 23.17
CA MET A 457 -1.51 -10.76 23.27
C MET A 457 -1.49 -11.63 24.55
N ALA A 458 -0.35 -12.24 24.86
CA ALA A 458 -0.19 -13.06 26.06
C ALA A 458 -0.37 -12.22 27.35
N ALA A 459 0.11 -10.98 27.37
CA ALA A 459 -0.07 -10.06 28.48
C ALA A 459 -1.55 -9.65 28.67
N GLN A 460 -2.29 -9.41 27.58
CA GLN A 460 -3.72 -9.11 27.63
C GLN A 460 -4.57 -10.29 28.14
N LEU A 461 -4.13 -11.52 27.88
CA LEU A 461 -4.86 -12.75 28.23
C LEU A 461 -4.50 -13.33 29.61
N LYS A 462 -3.75 -12.62 30.46
CA LYS A 462 -3.29 -13.11 31.77
C LYS A 462 -4.41 -13.29 32.82
N SER A 463 -5.68 -13.01 32.49
CA SER A 463 -6.82 -13.20 33.39
C SER A 463 -7.11 -14.69 33.70
N LYS A 464 -7.85 -14.95 34.80
CA LYS A 464 -8.26 -16.28 35.32
C LYS A 464 -8.61 -17.31 34.25
N THR A 465 -9.41 -16.90 33.27
CA THR A 465 -10.07 -17.78 32.32
C THR A 465 -9.21 -18.08 31.10
N ASN A 466 -8.18 -17.28 30.84
CA ASN A 466 -7.50 -17.25 29.54
C ASN A 466 -6.02 -17.69 29.60
N GLN A 467 -5.58 -18.27 30.72
CA GLN A 467 -4.18 -18.70 30.92
C GLN A 467 -3.69 -19.69 29.84
N SER A 468 -4.54 -20.59 29.33
CA SER A 468 -4.18 -21.50 28.23
C SER A 468 -3.82 -20.72 26.95
N ALA A 469 -4.58 -19.68 26.62
CA ALA A 469 -4.33 -18.84 25.45
C ALA A 469 -3.09 -17.95 25.66
N ALA A 470 -2.89 -17.42 26.86
CA ALA A 470 -1.65 -16.70 27.21
C ALA A 470 -0.42 -17.61 27.05
N LEU A 471 -0.49 -18.86 27.49
CA LEU A 471 0.57 -19.86 27.35
C LEU A 471 0.94 -20.10 25.88
N PHE A 472 -0.08 -20.29 25.03
CA PHE A 472 0.08 -20.46 23.59
C PHE A 472 0.86 -19.28 22.97
N HIS A 473 0.50 -18.05 23.33
CA HIS A 473 1.13 -16.87 22.77
C HIS A 473 2.55 -16.64 23.30
N TYR A 474 2.84 -16.87 24.58
CA TYR A 474 4.22 -16.83 25.07
C TYR A 474 5.11 -17.84 24.35
N ARG A 475 4.65 -19.10 24.21
CA ARG A 475 5.38 -20.13 23.48
C ARG A 475 5.58 -19.75 22.01
N SER A 476 4.56 -19.19 21.35
CA SER A 476 4.64 -18.76 19.95
C SER A 476 5.64 -17.62 19.77
N GLY A 477 5.62 -16.59 20.61
CA GLY A 477 6.58 -15.50 20.54
C GLY A 477 8.03 -15.94 20.83
N LEU A 478 8.22 -16.86 21.79
CA LEU A 478 9.53 -17.41 22.13
C LEU A 478 10.14 -18.28 21.01
N LYS A 479 9.37 -18.79 20.05
CA LYS A 479 9.93 -19.41 18.84
C LYS A 479 10.76 -18.43 18.02
N PHE A 480 10.33 -17.17 17.96
CA PHE A 480 10.99 -16.10 17.19
C PHE A 480 12.01 -15.31 18.00
N GLN A 481 11.75 -15.12 19.30
CA GLN A 481 12.66 -14.44 20.22
C GLN A 481 12.95 -15.32 21.43
N PRO A 482 13.72 -16.40 21.26
CA PRO A 482 13.94 -17.37 22.33
C PRO A 482 14.63 -16.75 23.52
N LYS A 483 15.42 -15.68 23.38
CA LYS A 483 16.18 -15.01 24.46
C LYS A 483 15.38 -13.93 25.22
N ASN A 484 14.09 -13.75 24.95
CA ASN A 484 13.29 -12.74 25.64
C ASN A 484 13.08 -13.13 27.12
N GLN A 485 13.78 -12.45 28.03
CA GLN A 485 13.79 -12.76 29.46
C GLN A 485 12.40 -12.59 30.11
N ALA A 486 11.70 -11.49 29.79
CA ALA A 486 10.39 -11.20 30.37
C ALA A 486 9.34 -12.25 29.96
N ALA A 487 9.34 -12.65 28.68
CA ALA A 487 8.42 -13.67 28.19
C ALA A 487 8.68 -15.04 28.81
N ARG A 488 9.96 -15.45 28.96
CA ARG A 488 10.33 -16.69 29.68
C ARG A 488 9.88 -16.66 31.13
N ASN A 489 10.12 -15.54 31.83
CA ASN A 489 9.72 -15.38 33.22
C ASN A 489 8.19 -15.49 33.37
N ASN A 490 7.43 -14.79 32.52
CA ASN A 490 5.97 -14.83 32.57
C ASN A 490 5.40 -16.21 32.22
N LEU A 491 6.03 -16.92 31.27
CA LEU A 491 5.67 -18.30 30.94
C LEU A 491 5.91 -19.24 32.13
N ALA A 492 7.10 -19.19 32.73
CA ALA A 492 7.43 -19.98 33.92
C ALA A 492 6.50 -19.67 35.10
N TRP A 493 6.14 -18.39 35.30
CA TRP A 493 5.18 -17.97 36.32
C TRP A 493 3.81 -18.64 36.15
N ILE A 494 3.26 -18.64 34.92
CA ILE A 494 1.97 -19.28 34.63
C ILE A 494 2.05 -20.79 34.92
N LEU A 495 3.12 -21.45 34.47
CA LEU A 495 3.33 -22.88 34.68
C LEU A 495 3.50 -23.24 36.17
N ALA A 496 4.09 -22.37 36.99
CA ALA A 496 4.28 -22.61 38.42
C ALA A 496 3.04 -22.34 39.28
N THR A 497 2.15 -21.45 38.83
CA THR A 497 1.11 -20.86 39.70
C THR A 497 -0.32 -21.04 39.23
N SER A 498 -0.55 -21.67 38.06
CA SER A 498 -1.89 -21.81 37.51
C SER A 498 -2.83 -22.62 38.42
N PRO A 499 -4.08 -22.17 38.66
CA PRO A 499 -5.11 -22.98 39.30
C PRO A 499 -5.60 -24.15 38.43
N GLN A 500 -5.32 -24.13 37.12
CA GLN A 500 -5.76 -25.14 36.18
C GLN A 500 -4.74 -26.29 36.13
N LYS A 501 -5.13 -27.48 36.60
CA LYS A 501 -4.23 -28.66 36.65
C LYS A 501 -3.63 -29.03 35.29
N GLN A 502 -4.33 -28.78 34.18
CA GLN A 502 -3.80 -29.03 32.84
C GLN A 502 -2.71 -28.06 32.39
N ILE A 503 -2.57 -26.90 33.05
CA ILE A 503 -1.53 -25.89 32.76
C ILE A 503 -0.40 -25.99 33.79
N LEU A 504 -0.74 -26.22 35.06
CA LEU A 504 0.20 -26.27 36.17
C LEU A 504 1.27 -27.34 35.91
N ASN A 505 2.51 -26.90 35.69
CA ASN A 505 3.69 -27.73 35.48
C ASN A 505 4.89 -27.12 36.23
N PRO A 506 4.99 -27.35 37.56
CA PRO A 506 6.04 -26.77 38.37
C PRO A 506 7.45 -27.24 37.97
N THR A 507 7.58 -28.46 37.42
CA THR A 507 8.88 -29.01 36.99
C THR A 507 9.44 -28.25 35.79
N GLU A 508 8.63 -28.05 34.74
CA GLU A 508 9.02 -27.23 33.57
C GLU A 508 9.30 -25.78 33.98
N ALA A 509 8.49 -25.23 34.89
CA ALA A 509 8.69 -23.89 35.43
C ALA A 509 10.02 -23.77 36.18
N LEU A 510 10.39 -24.78 36.97
CA LEU A 510 11.61 -24.79 37.77
C LEU A 510 12.86 -24.81 36.89
N GLU A 511 12.89 -25.65 35.86
CA GLU A 511 13.99 -25.69 34.89
C GLU A 511 14.16 -24.34 34.18
N MET A 512 13.06 -23.77 33.69
CA MET A 512 13.08 -22.49 32.98
C MET A 512 13.51 -21.33 33.90
N ALA A 513 12.96 -21.26 35.11
CA ALA A 513 13.26 -20.21 36.08
C ALA A 513 14.70 -20.31 36.59
N ASN A 514 15.22 -21.52 36.85
CA ASN A 514 16.61 -21.72 37.25
C ASN A 514 17.58 -21.23 36.18
N LYS A 515 17.35 -21.64 34.92
CA LYS A 515 18.18 -21.20 33.79
C LYS A 515 18.15 -19.68 33.64
N LEU A 516 16.96 -19.07 33.71
CA LEU A 516 16.82 -17.62 33.61
C LEU A 516 17.50 -16.89 34.78
N ASN A 517 17.41 -17.42 35.99
CA ASN A 517 18.06 -16.86 37.18
C ASN A 517 19.59 -16.85 37.04
N GLN A 518 20.17 -17.95 36.54
CA GLN A 518 21.60 -18.05 36.24
C GLN A 518 22.02 -17.04 35.15
N GLU A 519 21.28 -16.96 34.04
CA GLU A 519 21.56 -16.02 32.95
C GLU A 519 21.50 -14.55 33.39
N THR A 520 20.69 -14.23 34.39
CA THR A 520 20.49 -12.87 34.92
C THR A 520 21.35 -12.56 36.15
N GLY A 521 22.27 -13.46 36.52
CA GLY A 521 23.21 -13.25 37.61
C GLY A 521 22.59 -13.26 39.02
N ASN A 522 21.43 -13.90 39.18
CA ASN A 522 20.74 -14.09 40.46
C ASN A 522 20.33 -12.80 41.21
N LYS A 523 20.04 -11.72 40.47
CA LYS A 523 19.80 -10.39 41.04
C LYS A 523 18.42 -9.79 40.72
N ILE A 524 17.65 -10.39 39.82
CA ILE A 524 16.35 -9.83 39.40
C ILE A 524 15.23 -10.36 40.31
N PRO A 525 14.57 -9.51 41.12
CA PRO A 525 13.57 -9.95 42.10
C PRO A 525 12.40 -10.73 41.49
N GLN A 526 11.92 -10.33 40.31
CA GLN A 526 10.81 -10.99 39.62
C GLN A 526 11.16 -12.41 39.13
N VAL A 527 12.43 -12.64 38.76
CA VAL A 527 12.92 -13.96 38.36
C VAL A 527 13.07 -14.87 39.58
N LEU A 528 13.63 -14.34 40.67
CA LEU A 528 13.74 -15.06 41.94
C LEU A 528 12.37 -15.42 42.52
N ASP A 529 11.38 -14.54 42.41
CA ASP A 529 10.00 -14.81 42.82
C ASP A 529 9.38 -15.97 42.05
N THR A 530 9.57 -15.97 40.72
CA THR A 530 9.11 -17.05 39.84
C THR A 530 9.79 -18.36 40.17
N LEU A 531 11.11 -18.32 40.42
CA LEU A 531 11.86 -19.49 40.86
C LEU A 531 11.37 -20.02 42.21
N ALA A 532 11.10 -19.15 43.18
CA ALA A 532 10.58 -19.55 44.48
C ALA A 532 9.18 -20.20 44.35
N ALA A 533 8.31 -19.67 43.49
CA ALA A 533 7.02 -20.27 43.19
C ALA A 533 7.15 -21.67 42.57
N ALA A 534 8.07 -21.85 41.61
CA ALA A 534 8.32 -23.14 40.99
C ALA A 534 8.93 -24.16 41.99
N GLN A 535 9.85 -23.72 42.86
CA GLN A 535 10.40 -24.55 43.95
C GLN A 535 9.30 -25.01 44.91
N ALA A 536 8.45 -24.09 45.39
CA ALA A 536 7.32 -24.43 46.25
C ALA A 536 6.35 -25.40 45.56
N GLY A 537 6.08 -25.21 44.26
CA GLY A 537 5.25 -26.11 43.46
C GLY A 537 5.81 -27.54 43.31
N ASN A 538 7.12 -27.73 43.40
CA ASN A 538 7.77 -29.05 43.46
C ASN A 538 7.97 -29.57 44.89
N GLY A 539 7.44 -28.88 45.91
CA GLY A 539 7.58 -29.25 47.32
C GLY A 539 8.89 -28.81 47.99
N GLU A 540 9.75 -28.06 47.30
CA GLU A 540 11.05 -27.58 47.80
C GLU A 540 10.92 -26.31 48.68
N PHE A 541 10.06 -26.36 49.70
CA PHE A 541 9.69 -25.17 50.48
C PHE A 541 10.87 -24.48 51.18
N LYS A 542 11.87 -25.24 51.66
CA LYS A 542 13.08 -24.65 52.27
C LYS A 542 13.86 -23.79 51.28
N MET A 543 13.99 -24.26 50.04
CA MET A 543 14.66 -23.51 48.97
C MET A 543 13.81 -22.30 48.56
N ALA A 544 12.50 -22.48 48.38
CA ALA A 544 11.58 -21.40 48.05
C ALA A 544 11.64 -20.24 49.07
N VAL A 545 11.68 -20.54 50.37
CA VAL A 545 11.83 -19.55 51.44
C VAL A 545 13.16 -18.80 51.34
N ASN A 546 14.27 -19.50 51.04
CA ASN A 546 15.57 -18.85 50.89
C ASN A 546 15.61 -17.95 49.65
N THR A 547 15.12 -18.45 48.52
CA THR A 547 15.06 -17.71 47.25
C THR A 547 14.21 -16.45 47.37
N ILE A 548 13.04 -16.52 48.00
CA ILE A 548 12.17 -15.33 48.14
C ILE A 548 12.71 -14.31 49.15
N LYS A 549 13.42 -14.76 50.20
CA LYS A 549 14.16 -13.86 51.10
C LYS A 549 15.26 -13.10 50.35
N ASN A 550 15.97 -13.77 49.45
CA ASN A 550 16.96 -13.16 48.59
C ASN A 550 16.33 -12.13 47.62
N ALA A 551 15.16 -12.45 47.04
CA ALA A 551 14.40 -11.50 46.22
C ALA A 551 14.04 -10.22 47.00
N ILE A 552 13.60 -10.37 48.26
CA ILE A 552 13.25 -9.26 49.15
C ILE A 552 14.48 -8.41 49.49
N SER A 553 15.67 -9.00 49.70
CA SER A 553 16.87 -8.20 50.00
C SER A 553 17.26 -7.28 48.86
N PHE A 554 17.10 -7.69 47.60
CA PHE A 554 17.41 -6.84 46.44
C PHE A 554 16.43 -5.67 46.24
N LEU A 555 15.23 -5.72 46.82
CA LEU A 555 14.27 -4.60 46.76
C LEU A 555 14.54 -3.50 47.79
N LYS A 556 15.46 -3.70 48.73
CA LYS A 556 15.84 -2.68 49.71
C LYS A 556 16.61 -1.51 49.09
N GLU A 557 17.22 -1.71 47.91
CA GLU A 557 17.99 -0.69 47.19
C GLU A 557 17.14 0.17 46.25
N LYS A 558 16.00 -0.35 45.75
CA LYS A 558 14.98 0.37 44.96
C LYS A 558 13.57 -0.14 45.31
N PRO A 559 12.80 0.56 46.15
CA PRO A 559 11.55 0.03 46.68
C PRO A 559 10.42 0.04 45.63
N ASP A 560 9.98 -1.15 45.23
CA ASP A 560 8.64 -1.38 44.66
C ASP A 560 7.73 -1.93 45.75
N ALA A 561 6.90 -1.06 46.34
CA ALA A 561 6.06 -1.39 47.48
C ALA A 561 5.03 -2.50 47.17
N ASN A 562 4.53 -2.55 45.94
CA ASN A 562 3.54 -3.55 45.52
C ASN A 562 4.19 -4.93 45.35
N LEU A 563 5.36 -4.97 44.74
CA LEU A 563 6.12 -6.21 44.61
C LEU A 563 6.56 -6.73 45.98
N LEU A 564 7.09 -5.87 46.85
CA LEU A 564 7.51 -6.24 48.21
C LEU A 564 6.36 -6.88 49.01
N LYS A 565 5.17 -6.26 48.98
CA LYS A 565 3.97 -6.81 49.65
C LYS A 565 3.60 -8.19 49.12
N SER A 566 3.69 -8.38 47.80
CA SER A 566 3.40 -9.65 47.14
C SER A 566 4.40 -10.75 47.52
N LEU A 567 5.70 -10.41 47.60
CA LEU A 567 6.74 -11.34 48.03
C LEU A 567 6.60 -11.73 49.50
N GLN A 568 6.28 -10.78 50.38
CA GLN A 568 6.04 -11.06 51.80
C GLN A 568 4.85 -12.00 52.01
N TYR A 569 3.77 -11.81 51.24
CA TYR A 569 2.63 -12.72 51.26
C TYR A 569 3.02 -14.14 50.83
N ARG A 570 3.75 -14.28 49.70
CA ARG A 570 4.24 -15.59 49.23
C ARG A 570 5.23 -16.23 50.21
N LEU A 571 6.11 -15.45 50.83
CA LEU A 571 7.01 -15.93 51.89
C LEU A 571 6.24 -16.52 53.07
N SER A 572 5.15 -15.87 53.50
CA SER A 572 4.27 -16.39 54.54
C SER A 572 3.63 -17.73 54.14
N LEU A 573 3.18 -17.87 52.89
CA LEU A 573 2.65 -19.14 52.38
C LEU A 573 3.71 -20.24 52.41
N TYR A 574 4.92 -19.97 51.91
CA TYR A 574 5.99 -20.96 51.81
C TYR A 574 6.53 -21.40 53.18
N ASN A 575 6.59 -20.49 54.17
CA ASN A 575 6.91 -20.87 55.56
C ASN A 575 5.88 -21.84 56.15
N ASN A 576 4.62 -21.74 55.72
CA ASN A 576 3.54 -22.63 56.12
C ASN A 576 3.38 -23.85 55.19
N GLN A 577 4.37 -24.13 54.33
CA GLN A 577 4.35 -25.22 53.35
C GLN A 577 3.12 -25.20 52.41
N LYS A 578 2.64 -24.00 52.06
CA LYS A 578 1.54 -23.79 51.12
C LYS A 578 2.05 -23.24 49.80
N ILE A 579 1.58 -23.80 48.69
CA ILE A 579 1.87 -23.28 47.35
C ILE A 579 1.06 -22.00 47.08
N TYR A 580 1.62 -21.10 46.27
CA TYR A 580 0.89 -19.94 45.78
C TYR A 580 0.17 -20.31 44.49
N THR A 581 -1.11 -19.96 44.40
CA THR A 581 -1.90 -20.08 43.18
C THR A 581 -2.26 -18.69 42.69
N ASP A 582 -1.82 -18.35 41.49
CA ASP A 582 -2.16 -17.10 40.84
C ASP A 582 -3.58 -17.21 40.32
N ASN A 583 -4.50 -16.86 41.21
CA ASN A 583 -5.87 -16.69 40.82
C ASN A 583 -6.02 -15.50 39.88
N GLY A 584 -5.08 -14.61 39.60
CA GLY A 584 -5.30 -13.46 38.73
C GLY A 584 -6.23 -12.40 39.36
N SER A 585 -6.10 -11.15 38.91
CA SER A 585 -6.97 -10.06 39.33
C SER A 585 -8.42 -10.38 38.96
N LYS A 586 -9.35 -10.19 39.91
CA LYS A 586 -10.73 -9.89 39.52
C LYS A 586 -10.63 -8.57 38.75
N GLY A 587 -10.98 -8.60 37.47
CA GLY A 587 -10.98 -7.41 36.62
C GLY A 587 -11.77 -6.27 37.24
#